data_AF-A0A7X7X949-F1
#
_entry.id   AF-A0A7X7X949-F1
#
_cell.length_a   1.000
_cell.length_b   1.000
_cell.length_c   1.000
_cell.angle_alpha   90.00
_cell.angle_beta   90.00
_cell.angle_gamma   90.00
#
_symmetry.space_group_name_H-M   'P 1'
#
loop_
_entity.id
_entity.type
_entity.pdbx_description
1 polymer ?
#
loop_
_entity_poly.entity_id
_entity_poly.type
_entity_poly.pdbx_seq_one_letter_code
_entity_poly.pdbx_strand_id
1 'polypeptide(L)'
;MSPVYLCDFTGICTHGVILIKNSLMVEFENQMKLIFSHRPIVPLEDGWINLHGHIHNVPPPPEGSNSGPDHINMSVEVRDYRPWRLGELLKTIKDRPTENDVSLR
;
A
#
# COMPACT_ATOMS: atom_id res chain seq x y z
N MET A 1 -9.61 -19.33 8.21
CA MET A 1 -9.81 -18.02 7.55
C MET A 1 -9.22 -18.10 6.16
N SER A 2 -9.96 -17.67 5.14
CA SER A 2 -9.45 -17.60 3.77
C SER A 2 -8.53 -16.39 3.61
N PRO A 3 -7.41 -16.50 2.87
CA PRO A 3 -6.52 -15.36 2.62
C PRO A 3 -7.23 -14.28 1.79
N VAL A 4 -7.08 -13.02 2.20
CA VAL A 4 -7.54 -11.84 1.45
C VAL A 4 -6.35 -11.27 0.68
N TYR A 5 -6.51 -11.14 -0.63
CA TYR A 5 -5.51 -10.60 -1.54
C TYR A 5 -5.92 -9.22 -2.05
N LEU A 6 -4.95 -8.32 -2.16
CA LEU A 6 -5.12 -7.03 -2.82
C LEU A 6 -4.43 -7.07 -4.19
N CYS A 7 -5.19 -6.80 -5.25
CA CYS A 7 -4.69 -6.65 -6.60
C CYS A 7 -4.77 -5.17 -7.02
N ASP A 8 -3.85 -4.76 -7.89
CA ASP A 8 -3.89 -3.45 -8.54
C ASP A 8 -5.23 -3.20 -9.22
N PHE A 9 -5.67 -1.95 -9.23
CA PHE A 9 -6.90 -1.47 -9.86
C PHE A 9 -6.82 -1.46 -11.40
N THR A 10 -5.82 -2.12 -11.99
CA THR A 10 -5.61 -2.24 -13.43
C THR A 10 -6.30 -3.49 -13.99
N GLY A 11 -7.61 -3.36 -14.22
CA GLY A 11 -8.27 -3.90 -15.42
C GLY A 11 -8.41 -5.42 -15.64
N ILE A 12 -7.91 -6.32 -14.79
CA ILE A 12 -8.17 -7.77 -14.93
C ILE A 12 -9.19 -8.22 -13.88
N CYS A 13 -10.46 -8.16 -14.26
CA CYS A 13 -11.59 -8.60 -13.46
C CYS A 13 -11.69 -10.13 -13.46
N THR A 14 -11.29 -10.76 -12.35
CA THR A 14 -11.84 -12.07 -11.96
C THR A 14 -12.95 -11.84 -10.93
N HIS A 15 -13.91 -12.75 -10.83
CA HIS A 15 -15.11 -12.59 -10.00
C HIS A 15 -14.77 -12.17 -8.56
N GLY A 16 -15.43 -11.12 -8.02
CA GLY A 16 -15.30 -10.68 -6.63
C GLY A 16 -14.54 -9.37 -6.37
N VAL A 17 -14.22 -8.58 -7.41
CA VAL A 17 -13.55 -7.28 -7.27
C VAL A 17 -14.57 -6.12 -7.21
N ILE A 18 -14.45 -5.24 -6.21
CA ILE A 18 -15.19 -3.98 -6.13
C ILE A 18 -14.27 -2.85 -6.62
N LEU A 19 -14.65 -2.18 -7.71
CA LEU A 19 -13.95 -0.99 -8.19
C LEU A 19 -14.43 0.23 -7.42
N ILE A 20 -13.54 0.88 -6.68
CA ILE A 20 -13.81 2.13 -6.00
C ILE A 20 -13.26 3.26 -6.86
N LYS A 21 -14.15 4.15 -7.33
CA LYS A 21 -13.79 5.29 -8.20
C LYS A 21 -12.92 6.33 -7.49
N ASN A 22 -13.12 6.45 -6.18
CA ASN A 22 -12.45 7.41 -5.31
C ASN A 22 -11.52 6.65 -4.35
N SER A 23 -10.78 7.39 -3.52
CA SER A 23 -10.01 6.75 -2.46
C SER A 23 -10.91 6.12 -1.40
N LEU A 24 -10.46 5.00 -0.83
CA LEU A 24 -11.07 4.39 0.34
C LEU A 24 -10.15 4.63 1.54
N MET A 25 -10.69 5.20 2.60
CA MET A 25 -9.98 5.40 3.86
C MET A 25 -10.40 4.34 4.85
N VAL A 26 -9.43 3.68 5.47
CA VAL A 26 -9.66 2.65 6.50
C VAL A 26 -8.77 2.94 7.68
N GLU A 27 -9.36 3.02 8.87
CA GLU A 27 -8.64 3.03 10.13
C GLU A 27 -8.69 1.62 10.72
N PHE A 28 -7.52 1.04 10.98
CA PHE A 28 -7.40 -0.31 11.53
C PHE A 28 -6.90 -0.26 12.97
N GLU A 29 -7.14 -1.33 13.73
CA GLU A 29 -6.66 -1.49 15.11
C GLU A 29 -5.18 -1.06 15.25
N ASN A 30 -4.90 -0.22 16.25
CA ASN A 30 -3.64 0.51 16.50
C ASN A 30 -3.45 1.84 15.74
N GLN A 31 -4.52 2.56 15.38
CA GLN A 31 -4.47 3.89 14.73
C GLN A 31 -3.77 3.91 13.36
N MET A 32 -3.68 2.75 12.70
CA MET A 32 -3.09 2.69 11.36
C MET A 32 -4.10 3.25 10.35
N LYS A 33 -3.75 4.37 9.72
CA LYS A 33 -4.60 5.04 8.72
C LYS A 33 -4.14 4.65 7.32
N LEU A 34 -4.99 3.93 6.60
CA LEU A 34 -4.72 3.46 5.24
C LEU A 34 -5.59 4.21 4.25
N ILE A 35 -4.99 4.67 3.16
CA ILE A 35 -5.72 5.24 2.02
C ILE A 35 -5.42 4.42 0.75
N PHE A 36 -6.46 3.77 0.24
CA PHE A 36 -6.41 3.02 -1.02
C PHE A 36 -6.75 3.96 -2.17
N SER A 37 -5.91 4.03 -3.20
CA SER A 37 -6.17 4.84 -4.40
C SER A 37 -5.58 4.17 -5.64
N HIS A 38 -6.07 4.52 -6.83
CA HIS A 38 -5.41 4.06 -8.05
C HIS A 38 -4.07 4.78 -8.28
N ARG A 39 -4.05 6.12 -8.18
CA ARG A 39 -2.84 6.94 -8.33
C ARG A 39 -2.22 7.27 -6.96
N PRO A 40 -0.89 7.50 -6.88
CA PRO A 40 -0.26 8.07 -5.69
C PRO A 40 -0.92 9.40 -5.28
N ILE A 41 -1.14 9.62 -3.99
CA ILE A 41 -1.70 10.86 -3.45
C ILE A 41 -0.58 11.76 -2.94
N VAL A 42 -0.28 12.86 -3.63
CA VAL A 42 0.76 13.81 -3.21
C VAL A 42 0.16 15.22 -3.14
N PRO A 43 0.30 15.95 -2.02
CA PRO A 43 0.95 15.54 -0.77
C PRO A 43 0.13 14.49 0.02
N LEU A 44 0.83 13.66 0.79
CA LEU A 44 0.21 12.72 1.74
C LEU A 44 0.23 13.34 3.15
N GLU A 45 -0.87 13.22 3.88
CA GLU A 45 -0.96 13.72 5.26
C GLU A 45 -0.22 12.79 6.24
N ASP A 46 0.46 13.36 7.23
CA ASP A 46 1.24 12.61 8.22
C ASP A 46 0.43 11.51 8.92
N GLY A 47 1.05 10.34 9.06
CA GLY A 47 0.44 9.16 9.69
C GLY A 47 -0.52 8.39 8.77
N TRP A 48 -0.76 8.84 7.54
CA TRP A 48 -1.43 8.03 6.51
C TRP A 48 -0.42 7.21 5.71
N ILE A 49 -0.85 6.00 5.34
CA ILE A 49 -0.14 5.14 4.39
C ILE A 49 -0.99 5.01 3.14
N ASN A 50 -0.43 5.38 1.99
CA ASN A 50 -1.10 5.29 0.71
C ASN A 50 -0.76 3.99 -0.02
N LEU A 51 -1.75 3.10 -0.12
CA LEU A 51 -1.68 1.90 -0.93
C LEU A 51 -2.19 2.25 -2.34
N HIS A 52 -1.30 2.30 -3.32
CA HIS A 52 -1.64 2.77 -4.67
C HIS A 52 -1.14 1.86 -5.78
N GLY A 53 -1.69 2.02 -6.98
CA GLY A 53 -1.18 1.37 -8.20
C GLY A 53 -0.55 2.39 -9.16
N HIS A 54 -0.83 2.25 -10.45
CA HIS A 54 -0.55 3.23 -11.51
C HIS A 54 0.92 3.45 -11.89
N ILE A 55 1.89 3.12 -11.04
CA ILE A 55 3.32 3.18 -11.37
C ILE A 55 3.77 1.81 -11.89
N HIS A 56 4.06 1.76 -13.19
CA HIS A 56 4.49 0.59 -13.94
C HIS A 56 5.97 0.76 -14.35
N ASN A 57 6.77 -0.31 -14.31
CA ASN A 57 8.15 -0.39 -14.87
C ASN A 57 9.26 0.47 -14.24
N VAL A 58 9.06 1.09 -13.08
CA VAL A 58 10.17 1.65 -12.30
C VAL A 58 10.33 0.78 -11.06
N PRO A 59 11.44 0.02 -10.91
CA PRO A 59 11.69 -0.65 -9.65
C PRO A 59 11.71 0.44 -8.58
N PRO A 60 10.89 0.33 -7.52
CA PRO A 60 10.91 1.32 -6.48
C PRO A 60 12.35 1.45 -5.95
N PRO A 61 12.81 2.67 -5.60
CA PRO A 61 14.09 2.83 -4.92
C PRO A 61 14.09 1.97 -3.64
N PRO A 62 15.24 1.68 -3.02
CA PRO A 62 15.29 0.88 -1.78
C PRO A 62 14.33 1.37 -0.69
N GLU A 63 14.02 2.67 -0.69
CA GLU A 63 13.02 3.32 0.16
C GLU A 63 11.53 3.02 -0.17
N GLY A 64 11.22 2.29 -1.24
CA GLY A 64 9.90 1.73 -1.54
C GLY A 64 9.03 2.50 -2.54
N SER A 65 9.21 3.81 -2.71
CA SER A 65 8.52 4.61 -3.73
C SER A 65 9.23 5.95 -3.95
N ASN A 66 9.21 6.47 -5.17
CA ASN A 66 9.66 7.83 -5.46
C ASN A 66 8.81 8.90 -4.75
N SER A 67 7.61 8.53 -4.28
CA SER A 67 6.71 9.41 -3.55
C SER A 67 6.96 9.41 -2.03
N GLY A 68 7.89 8.58 -1.53
CA GLY A 68 8.24 8.49 -0.11
C GLY A 68 7.87 7.14 0.53
N PRO A 69 8.32 6.89 1.78
CA PRO A 69 8.23 5.58 2.43
C PRO A 69 6.78 5.14 2.73
N ASP A 70 5.86 6.09 2.88
CA ASP A 70 4.44 5.83 3.16
C ASP A 70 3.59 5.62 1.91
N HIS A 71 4.22 5.62 0.73
CA HIS A 71 3.61 5.22 -0.53
C HIS A 71 4.00 3.79 -0.87
N ILE A 72 3.03 2.87 -0.85
CA ILE A 72 3.25 1.47 -1.16
C ILE A 72 2.63 1.16 -2.52
N ASN A 73 3.48 0.85 -3.49
CA ASN A 73 3.03 0.43 -4.81
C ASN A 73 2.53 -1.02 -4.78
N MET A 74 1.24 -1.17 -5.03
CA MET A 74 0.50 -2.42 -5.05
C MET A 74 0.45 -3.05 -6.45
N SER A 75 1.08 -2.43 -7.44
CA SER A 75 1.10 -2.95 -8.80
C SER A 75 1.73 -4.33 -8.87
N VAL A 76 1.03 -5.28 -9.50
CA VAL A 76 1.52 -6.66 -9.64
C VAL A 76 2.67 -6.74 -10.63
N GLU A 77 2.75 -5.79 -11.58
CA GLU A 77 3.81 -5.72 -12.58
C GLU A 77 5.18 -5.42 -11.96
N VAL A 78 5.22 -4.75 -10.81
CA VAL A 78 6.47 -4.52 -10.05
C VAL A 78 6.79 -5.65 -9.07
N ARG A 79 6.01 -6.74 -9.08
CA ARG A 79 6.12 -7.84 -8.11
C ARG A 79 5.89 -9.23 -8.74
N ASP A 80 6.46 -9.47 -9.92
CA ASP A 80 6.37 -10.76 -10.64
C ASP A 80 4.93 -11.29 -10.79
N TYR A 81 3.97 -10.39 -10.98
CA TYR A 81 2.55 -10.69 -11.11
C TYR A 81 1.94 -11.39 -9.87
N ARG A 82 2.50 -11.16 -8.68
CA ARG A 82 1.99 -11.71 -7.41
C ARG A 82 1.19 -10.68 -6.63
N PRO A 83 -0.04 -11.01 -6.19
CA PRO A 83 -0.85 -10.08 -5.39
C PRO A 83 -0.27 -9.91 -3.99
N TRP A 84 -0.63 -8.80 -3.34
CA TRP A 84 -0.31 -8.57 -1.95
C TRP A 84 -1.23 -9.39 -1.04
N ARG A 85 -0.65 -10.06 -0.05
CA ARG A 85 -1.40 -10.62 1.08
C ARG A 85 -1.57 -9.52 2.11
N LEU A 86 -2.82 -9.15 2.39
CA LEU A 86 -3.10 -8.03 3.30
C LEU A 86 -2.46 -8.25 4.68
N GLY A 87 -2.53 -9.46 5.24
CA GLY A 87 -1.93 -9.76 6.55
C GLY A 87 -0.41 -9.59 6.60
N GLU A 88 0.31 -9.94 5.53
CA GLU A 88 1.77 -9.77 5.45
C GLU A 88 2.14 -8.30 5.29
N LEU A 89 1.41 -7.57 4.44
CA LEU A 89 1.57 -6.14 4.27
C LEU A 89 1.40 -5.39 5.58
N LEU A 90 0.30 -5.66 6.30
CA LEU A 90 0.01 -5.00 7.58
C LEU A 90 1.08 -5.30 8.63
N LYS A 91 1.63 -6.52 8.64
CA LYS A 91 2.74 -6.87 9.52
C LYS A 91 3.99 -6.06 9.18
N THR A 92 4.38 -5.99 7.91
CA THR A 92 5.54 -5.19 7.48
C THR A 92 5.38 -3.72 7.83
N ILE A 93 4.19 -3.15 7.68
CA ILE A 93 3.93 -1.76 8.04
C ILE A 93 4.03 -1.56 9.56
N LYS A 94 3.46 -2.47 10.37
CA LYS A 94 3.55 -2.40 11.85
C LYS A 94 4.98 -2.51 12.38
N ASP A 95 5.80 -3.33 11.73
CA ASP A 95 7.18 -3.58 12.14
C ASP A 95 8.15 -2.48 11.66
N ARG A 96 7.67 -1.43 10.95
CA ARG A 96 8.52 -0.28 10.59
C ARG A 96 8.92 0.49 11.85
N PRO A 97 10.21 0.80 12.05
CA PRO A 97 10.63 1.67 13.13
C PRO A 97 9.94 3.02 13.00
N THR A 98 9.33 3.50 14.08
CA THR A 98 8.84 4.87 14.14
C THR A 98 10.01 5.82 14.42
N GLU A 99 9.87 7.12 14.11
CA GLU A 99 10.90 8.11 14.47
C GLU A 99 11.28 8.06 15.96
N ASN A 100 10.34 7.68 16.83
CA ASN A 100 10.57 7.48 18.27
C ASN A 100 11.51 6.31 18.58
N ASP A 101 11.55 5.27 17.74
CA ASP A 101 12.41 4.10 17.95
C ASP A 101 13.87 4.35 17.53
N VAL A 102 14.08 5.30 16.62
CA VAL A 102 15.41 5.68 16.11
C VAL A 102 16.12 6.64 17.07
N SER A 103 15.38 7.49 17.78
CA SER A 103 15.91 8.49 18.71
C SER A 103 16.42 7.91 20.05
N LEU A 104 16.18 6.61 20.31
CA LEU A 104 16.59 5.91 21.54
C LEU A 104 17.91 5.11 21.40
N ARG A 105 18.66 5.29 20.29
CA ARG A 105 19.95 4.62 20.04
C ARG A 105 21.14 5.56 20.10
#